data_AF-A0A962BI93-F1
#
_entry.id   AF-A0A962BI93-F1
#
_cell.length_a   1.000
_cell.length_b   1.000
_cell.length_c   1.000
_cell.angle_alpha   90.00
_cell.angle_beta   90.00
_cell.angle_gamma   90.00
#
_symmetry.space_group_name_H-M   'P 1'
#
loop_
_entity.id
_entity.type
_entity.pdbx_description
1 polymer ?
#
loop_
_entity_poly.entity_id
_entity_poly.type
_entity_poly.pdbx_seq_one_letter_code
_entity_poly.pdbx_strand_id
1 'polypeptide(L)'
;MSVKQTLSIGFFISIISCVPVWQYVFHQNFSVFPLGWMAVCLNYMSTFFHELGHTLAAWYYGYATIPMFDFKHGGGLAWSFGDQNYLILAFVWGGLAYGIYNLGQFRWLQITLIGLLVFNLLTFWNEDLYRSVIDFMGPGAEPIIASFFLFRAIFDLAPRGNTERYLNAIFGFGFILRGLIDAFGLLSNDVHRMIYYSQKGQHGFGDFDKISMRLDFDFGSVVGFWIFELLACLTIPFLFMHFYRSYLRD
;
A
#
# COMPACT_ATOMS: atom_id res chain seq x y z
N MET A 1 13.30 -25.71 0.81
CA MET A 1 12.32 -25.49 1.91
C MET A 1 11.04 -25.13 1.21
N SER A 2 9.95 -25.82 1.49
CA SER A 2 8.81 -25.74 0.59
C SER A 2 8.11 -24.39 0.69
N VAL A 3 7.51 -23.94 -0.42
CA VAL A 3 6.68 -22.72 -0.49
C VAL A 3 5.66 -22.71 0.65
N LYS A 4 5.03 -23.87 0.91
CA LYS A 4 4.03 -24.06 1.96
C LYS A 4 4.59 -23.75 3.35
N GLN A 5 5.78 -24.27 3.68
CA GLN A 5 6.42 -23.98 4.97
C GLN A 5 6.69 -22.48 5.12
N THR A 6 7.23 -21.85 4.08
CA THR A 6 7.53 -20.42 4.10
C THR A 6 6.28 -19.57 4.32
N LEU A 7 5.20 -19.85 3.60
CA LEU A 7 3.95 -19.11 3.72
C LEU A 7 3.27 -19.35 5.07
N SER A 8 3.21 -20.59 5.56
CA SER A 8 2.59 -20.90 6.85
C SER A 8 3.30 -20.22 8.02
N ILE A 9 4.64 -20.27 8.03
CA ILE A 9 5.44 -19.59 9.06
C ILE A 9 5.28 -18.07 8.95
N GLY A 10 5.37 -17.52 7.73
CA GLY A 10 5.17 -16.10 7.49
C GLY A 10 3.81 -15.62 8.00
N PHE A 11 2.73 -16.31 7.63
CA PHE A 11 1.37 -16.00 8.06
C PHE A 11 1.22 -16.04 9.58
N PHE A 12 1.72 -17.10 10.24
CA PHE A 12 1.63 -17.25 11.69
C PHE A 12 2.38 -16.14 12.42
N ILE A 13 3.61 -15.82 11.99
CA ILE A 13 4.39 -14.72 12.55
C ILE A 13 3.66 -13.40 12.35
N SER A 14 3.11 -13.14 11.16
CA SER A 14 2.36 -11.91 10.87
C SER A 14 1.13 -11.73 11.75
N ILE A 15 0.34 -12.79 11.99
CA ILE A 15 -0.79 -12.75 12.93
C ILE A 15 -0.29 -12.27 14.30
N ILE A 16 0.76 -12.94 14.79
CA ILE A 16 1.30 -12.67 16.11
C ILE A 16 1.85 -11.23 16.20
N SER A 17 2.57 -10.77 15.18
CA SER A 17 3.08 -9.40 15.11
C SER A 17 1.98 -8.34 15.02
N CYS A 18 0.78 -8.70 14.57
CA CYS A 18 -0.37 -7.79 14.50
C CYS A 18 -1.22 -7.76 15.78
N VAL A 19 -1.03 -8.69 16.72
CA VAL A 19 -1.76 -8.68 18.01
C VAL A 19 -1.61 -7.35 18.77
N PRO A 20 -0.41 -6.74 18.89
CA PRO A 20 -0.27 -5.43 19.54
C PRO A 20 -1.04 -4.32 18.82
N VAL A 21 -1.15 -4.39 17.49
CA VAL A 21 -1.93 -3.42 16.70
C VAL A 21 -3.42 -3.61 17.00
N TRP A 22 -3.91 -4.84 16.95
CA TRP A 22 -5.28 -5.16 17.35
C TRP A 22 -5.60 -4.66 18.77
N GLN A 23 -4.67 -4.89 19.70
CA GLN A 23 -4.79 -4.47 21.08
C GLN A 23 -4.95 -2.95 21.19
N TYR A 24 -4.10 -2.20 20.46
CA TYR A 24 -4.14 -0.75 20.42
C TYR A 24 -5.45 -0.23 19.79
N VAL A 25 -5.83 -0.77 18.63
CA VAL A 25 -7.00 -0.35 17.86
C VAL A 25 -8.31 -0.66 18.58
N PHE A 26 -8.41 -1.79 19.29
CA PHE A 26 -9.64 -2.23 19.95
C PHE A 26 -9.59 -2.16 21.48
N HIS A 27 -8.63 -1.40 22.03
CA HIS A 27 -8.43 -1.17 23.46
C HIS A 27 -8.49 -2.44 24.33
N GLN A 28 -7.94 -3.54 23.82
CA GLN A 28 -7.87 -4.80 24.56
C GLN A 28 -6.69 -4.77 25.55
N ASN A 29 -6.75 -5.58 26.60
CA ASN A 29 -5.66 -5.68 27.59
C ASN A 29 -5.11 -7.10 27.59
N PHE A 30 -4.08 -7.34 26.78
CA PHE A 30 -3.24 -8.55 26.89
C PHE A 30 -1.97 -8.23 27.68
N SER A 31 -1.39 -9.25 28.32
CA SER A 31 -0.04 -9.13 28.88
C SER A 31 0.97 -8.78 27.78
N VAL A 32 2.03 -8.05 28.15
CA VAL A 32 3.06 -7.53 27.22
C VAL A 32 3.44 -8.59 26.20
N PHE A 33 3.04 -8.35 24.95
CA PHE A 33 3.25 -9.31 23.89
C PHE A 33 4.71 -9.23 23.41
N PRO A 34 5.49 -10.33 23.40
CA PRO A 34 6.94 -10.30 23.19
C PRO A 34 7.37 -9.80 21.79
N LEU A 35 6.42 -9.60 20.87
CA LEU A 35 6.66 -9.12 19.51
C LEU A 35 6.16 -7.68 19.26
N GLY A 36 5.96 -6.87 20.31
CA GLY A 36 5.59 -5.46 20.17
C GLY A 36 6.57 -4.66 19.27
N TRP A 37 7.85 -4.99 19.30
CA TRP A 37 8.85 -4.38 18.42
C TRP A 37 8.61 -4.68 16.93
N MET A 38 8.11 -5.88 16.59
CA MET A 38 7.77 -6.23 15.21
C MET A 38 6.58 -5.42 14.71
N ALA A 39 5.58 -5.20 15.57
CA ALA A 39 4.44 -4.34 15.26
C ALA A 39 4.91 -2.90 14.95
N VAL A 40 5.86 -2.38 15.74
CA VAL A 40 6.47 -1.06 15.51
C VAL A 40 7.25 -1.02 14.19
N CYS A 41 8.06 -2.04 13.89
CA CYS A 41 8.77 -2.14 12.61
C CYS A 41 7.81 -2.19 11.41
N LEU A 42 6.73 -2.99 11.50
CA LEU A 42 5.69 -3.03 10.48
C LEU A 42 5.01 -1.68 10.30
N ASN A 43 4.74 -0.97 11.40
CA ASN A 43 4.16 0.36 11.37
C ASN A 43 5.06 1.36 10.61
N TYR A 44 6.36 1.43 10.94
CA TYR A 44 7.27 2.32 10.23
C TYR A 44 7.44 1.97 8.75
N MET A 45 7.48 0.68 8.41
CA MET A 45 7.56 0.30 7.00
C MET A 45 6.25 0.59 6.25
N SER A 46 5.10 0.39 6.87
CA SER A 46 3.80 0.79 6.32
C SER A 46 3.78 2.30 6.06
N THR A 47 4.10 3.14 7.06
CA THR A 47 4.21 4.60 6.89
C THR A 47 5.21 4.97 5.79
N PHE A 48 6.33 4.26 5.69
CA PHE A 48 7.30 4.47 4.61
C PHE A 48 6.67 4.30 3.21
N PHE A 49 6.01 3.16 2.98
CA PHE A 49 5.37 2.89 1.70
C PHE A 49 4.12 3.74 1.46
N HIS A 50 3.45 4.16 2.53
CA HIS A 50 2.33 5.11 2.48
C HIS A 50 2.78 6.44 1.88
N GLU A 51 3.78 7.10 2.45
CA GLU A 51 4.24 8.39 1.92
C GLU A 51 4.91 8.24 0.54
N LEU A 52 5.55 7.10 0.29
CA LEU A 52 6.08 6.79 -1.04
C LEU A 52 4.96 6.67 -2.07
N GLY A 53 3.82 6.07 -1.70
CA GLY A 53 2.62 5.97 -2.53
C GLY A 53 2.08 7.33 -2.93
N HIS A 54 1.87 8.22 -1.97
CA HIS A 54 1.51 9.62 -2.23
C HIS A 54 2.53 10.29 -3.16
N THR A 55 3.83 10.12 -2.88
CA THR A 55 4.90 10.76 -3.65
C THR A 55 4.90 10.30 -5.11
N LEU A 56 4.85 8.98 -5.35
CA LEU A 56 4.87 8.41 -6.70
C LEU A 56 3.62 8.81 -7.49
N ALA A 57 2.45 8.83 -6.84
CA ALA A 57 1.22 9.31 -7.44
C ALA A 57 1.28 10.81 -7.75
N ALA A 58 1.87 11.62 -6.88
CA ALA A 58 2.07 13.04 -7.12
C ALA A 58 2.99 13.29 -8.32
N TRP A 59 4.11 12.54 -8.42
CA TRP A 59 5.01 12.59 -9.59
C TRP A 59 4.29 12.21 -10.87
N TYR A 60 3.44 11.17 -10.80
CA TYR A 60 2.63 10.71 -11.92
C TYR A 60 1.67 11.78 -12.46
N TYR A 61 1.23 12.72 -11.62
CA TYR A 61 0.44 13.89 -12.01
C TYR A 61 1.26 15.18 -12.17
N GLY A 62 2.59 15.10 -12.18
CA GLY A 62 3.46 16.24 -12.46
C GLY A 62 3.82 17.10 -11.25
N TYR A 63 3.57 16.66 -10.02
CA TYR A 63 3.97 17.39 -8.82
C TYR A 63 5.35 16.94 -8.35
N ALA A 64 6.26 17.88 -8.09
CA ALA A 64 7.58 17.56 -7.55
C ALA A 64 7.47 17.33 -6.04
N THR A 65 7.36 16.08 -5.62
CA THR A 65 7.07 15.72 -4.21
C THR A 65 8.20 14.89 -3.60
N ILE A 66 8.44 14.99 -2.29
CA ILE A 66 9.31 14.07 -1.56
C ILE A 66 8.60 13.47 -0.35
N PRO A 67 8.86 12.21 0.01
CA PRO A 67 8.31 11.64 1.22
C PRO A 67 9.13 12.13 2.42
N MET A 68 8.46 12.73 3.39
CA MET A 68 9.04 13.14 4.67
C MET A 68 8.47 12.26 5.78
N PHE A 69 9.33 11.86 6.71
CA PHE A 69 8.98 10.94 7.80
C PHE A 69 9.17 11.63 9.15
N ASP A 70 8.14 11.56 9.98
CA ASP A 70 8.19 11.96 11.38
C ASP A 70 8.18 10.72 12.26
N PHE A 71 9.37 10.19 12.53
CA PHE A 71 9.55 9.05 13.43
C PHE A 71 9.24 9.39 14.88
N LYS A 72 9.19 10.67 15.27
CA LYS A 72 8.88 11.09 16.64
C LYS A 72 7.40 10.94 16.95
N HIS A 73 6.55 11.23 15.97
CA HIS A 73 5.09 11.13 16.09
C HIS A 73 4.50 9.92 15.33
N GLY A 74 5.33 9.14 14.64
CA GLY A 74 4.93 7.89 13.97
C GLY A 74 4.16 8.11 12.67
N GLY A 75 4.38 9.26 12.01
CA GLY A 75 3.66 9.67 10.82
C GLY A 75 4.59 10.10 9.67
N GLY A 76 3.99 10.64 8.63
CA GLY A 76 4.70 11.13 7.46
C GLY A 76 3.89 12.19 6.71
N LEU A 77 4.57 12.82 5.74
CA LEU A 77 3.97 13.78 4.83
C LEU A 77 4.71 13.74 3.50
N ALA A 78 3.97 13.59 2.40
CA ALA A 78 4.46 13.86 1.07
C ALA A 78 4.46 15.38 0.80
N TRP A 79 5.64 16.00 0.79
CA TRP A 79 5.80 17.45 0.61
C TRP A 79 6.00 17.82 -0.86
N SER A 80 5.06 18.60 -1.44
CA SER A 80 5.15 19.11 -2.81
C SER A 80 5.89 20.45 -2.88
N PHE A 81 6.89 20.53 -3.76
CA PHE A 81 7.62 21.75 -4.09
C PHE A 81 6.87 22.57 -5.14
N GLY A 82 5.74 23.15 -4.73
CA GLY A 82 4.93 24.04 -5.57
C GLY A 82 3.85 23.33 -6.36
N ASP A 83 3.41 24.01 -7.43
CA ASP A 83 2.29 23.61 -8.27
C ASP A 83 2.67 22.55 -9.30
N GLN A 84 1.65 22.10 -10.05
CA GLN A 84 1.81 21.11 -11.09
C GLN A 84 2.80 21.55 -12.17
N ASN A 85 3.76 20.69 -12.49
CA ASN A 85 4.81 20.95 -13.45
C ASN A 85 4.63 20.10 -14.71
N TYR A 86 4.25 20.77 -15.81
CA TYR A 86 4.03 20.14 -17.11
C TYR A 86 5.27 19.45 -17.70
N LEU A 87 6.48 19.86 -17.31
CA LEU A 87 7.70 19.18 -17.75
C LEU A 87 7.82 17.78 -17.12
N ILE A 88 7.48 17.65 -15.84
CA ILE A 88 7.44 16.34 -15.15
C ILE A 88 6.40 15.45 -15.83
N LEU A 89 5.21 15.99 -16.12
CA LEU A 89 4.16 15.27 -16.79
C LEU A 89 4.56 14.80 -18.21
N ALA A 90 5.24 15.66 -18.98
CA ALA A 90 5.79 15.30 -20.28
C ALA A 90 6.80 14.13 -20.18
N PHE A 91 7.63 14.11 -19.14
CA PHE A 91 8.51 12.97 -18.87
C PHE A 91 7.76 11.70 -18.48
N VAL A 92 6.68 11.80 -17.68
CA VAL A 92 5.83 10.65 -17.33
C VAL A 92 5.18 10.08 -18.59
N TRP A 93 4.53 10.92 -19.40
CA TRP A 93 3.89 10.47 -20.65
C TRP A 93 4.91 9.92 -21.65
N GLY A 94 6.04 10.60 -21.82
CA GLY A 94 7.14 10.13 -22.67
C GLY A 94 7.69 8.79 -22.21
N GLY A 95 7.90 8.61 -20.90
CA GLY A 95 8.36 7.36 -20.31
C GLY A 95 7.37 6.21 -20.49
N LEU A 96 6.07 6.46 -20.28
CA LEU A 96 5.01 5.48 -20.53
C LEU A 96 4.95 5.10 -22.01
N ALA A 97 4.91 6.08 -22.92
CA ALA A 97 4.88 5.84 -24.36
C ALA A 97 6.12 5.07 -24.85
N TYR A 98 7.30 5.44 -24.36
CA TYR A 98 8.55 4.73 -24.63
C TYR A 98 8.52 3.29 -24.11
N GLY A 99 7.99 3.07 -22.91
CA GLY A 99 7.81 1.73 -22.35
C GLY A 99 6.85 0.87 -23.18
N ILE A 100 5.72 1.44 -23.61
CA ILE A 100 4.73 0.78 -24.48
C ILE A 100 5.37 0.35 -25.80
N TYR A 101 6.20 1.21 -26.40
CA TYR A 101 6.89 0.93 -27.66
C TYR A 101 7.95 -0.17 -27.51
N ASN A 102 8.81 -0.10 -26.49
CA ASN A 102 9.96 -1.01 -26.37
C ASN A 102 9.63 -2.36 -25.73
N LEU A 103 8.58 -2.44 -24.92
CA LEU A 103 8.23 -3.65 -24.16
C LEU A 103 7.12 -4.47 -24.82
N GLY A 104 6.93 -4.34 -26.13
CA GLY A 104 5.86 -5.02 -26.88
C GLY A 104 5.88 -6.56 -26.81
N GLN A 105 7.02 -7.16 -26.44
CA GLN A 105 7.14 -8.59 -26.18
C GLN A 105 6.43 -9.04 -24.88
N PHE A 106 6.23 -8.13 -23.93
CA PHE A 106 5.59 -8.39 -22.64
C PHE A 106 4.16 -7.85 -22.65
N ARG A 107 3.24 -8.55 -23.33
CA ARG A 107 1.86 -8.08 -23.57
C ARG A 107 1.14 -7.55 -22.33
N TRP A 108 1.23 -8.26 -21.20
CA TRP A 108 0.59 -7.83 -19.95
C TRP A 108 1.18 -6.53 -19.41
N LEU A 109 2.51 -6.38 -19.44
CA LEU A 109 3.16 -5.14 -19.03
C LEU A 109 2.77 -3.98 -19.96
N GLN A 110 2.71 -4.24 -21.27
CA GLN A 110 2.27 -3.24 -22.24
C GLN A 110 0.82 -2.80 -21.98
N ILE A 111 -0.09 -3.75 -21.72
CA ILE A 111 -1.49 -3.46 -21.35
C ILE A 111 -1.54 -2.60 -20.08
N THR A 112 -0.76 -2.93 -19.05
CA THR A 112 -0.70 -2.13 -17.82
C THR A 112 -0.19 -0.71 -18.10
N LEU A 113 0.88 -0.55 -18.89
CA LEU A 113 1.42 0.77 -19.23
C LEU A 113 0.44 1.61 -20.06
N ILE A 114 -0.27 1.00 -21.01
CA ILE A 114 -1.36 1.66 -21.76
C ILE A 114 -2.48 2.06 -20.81
N GLY A 115 -2.90 1.15 -19.92
CA GLY A 115 -3.92 1.40 -18.93
C GLY A 115 -3.56 2.58 -18.01
N LEU A 116 -2.32 2.64 -17.55
CA LEU A 116 -1.80 3.78 -16.79
C LEU A 116 -1.85 5.06 -17.63
N LEU A 117 -1.27 5.09 -18.83
CA LEU A 117 -1.30 6.28 -19.69
C LEU A 117 -2.73 6.79 -19.93
N VAL A 118 -3.65 5.90 -20.28
CA VAL A 118 -5.07 6.24 -20.49
C VAL A 118 -5.69 6.74 -19.20
N PHE A 119 -5.47 6.06 -18.06
CA PHE A 119 -5.99 6.49 -16.77
C PHE A 119 -5.50 7.89 -16.42
N ASN A 120 -4.20 8.18 -16.56
CA ASN A 120 -3.64 9.51 -16.34
C ASN A 120 -4.33 10.55 -17.22
N LEU A 121 -4.44 10.31 -18.53
CA LEU A 121 -5.04 11.25 -19.47
C LEU A 121 -6.52 11.51 -19.17
N LEU A 122 -7.25 10.53 -18.63
CA LEU A 122 -8.66 10.67 -18.27
C LEU A 122 -8.85 11.44 -16.95
N THR A 123 -7.97 11.26 -15.97
CA THR A 123 -8.13 11.87 -14.63
C THR A 123 -7.38 13.19 -14.47
N PHE A 124 -6.31 13.41 -15.23
CA PHE A 124 -5.40 14.56 -15.11
C PHE A 124 -6.12 15.91 -15.20
N TRP A 125 -7.18 16.01 -16.02
CA TRP A 125 -7.89 17.27 -16.25
C TRP A 125 -8.88 17.64 -15.13
N ASN A 126 -9.13 16.73 -14.18
CA ASN A 126 -10.06 16.95 -13.09
C ASN A 126 -9.31 16.93 -11.76
N GLU A 127 -9.27 18.08 -11.10
CA GLU A 127 -8.57 18.29 -9.84
C GLU A 127 -9.02 17.38 -8.72
N ASP A 128 -10.33 17.18 -8.57
CA ASP A 128 -10.88 16.30 -7.56
C ASP A 128 -10.48 14.84 -7.82
N LEU A 129 -10.44 14.41 -9.08
CA LEU A 129 -10.03 13.05 -9.43
C LEU A 129 -8.54 12.81 -9.18
N TYR A 130 -7.64 13.62 -9.74
CA TYR A 130 -6.22 13.34 -9.60
C TYR A 130 -5.74 13.53 -8.16
N ARG A 131 -6.25 14.52 -7.41
CA ARG A 131 -5.90 14.70 -6.00
C ARG A 131 -6.41 13.54 -5.15
N SER A 132 -7.60 13.01 -5.46
CA SER A 132 -8.13 11.83 -4.79
C SER A 132 -7.31 10.58 -5.08
N VAL A 133 -6.78 10.43 -6.30
CA VAL A 133 -5.81 9.37 -6.60
C VAL A 133 -4.53 9.54 -5.78
N ILE A 134 -3.97 10.77 -5.71
CA ILE A 134 -2.76 11.02 -4.91
C ILE A 134 -2.99 10.65 -3.44
N ASP A 135 -4.10 11.10 -2.84
CA ASP A 135 -4.43 10.77 -1.45
C ASP A 135 -4.72 9.27 -1.27
N PHE A 136 -5.39 8.62 -2.20
CA PHE A 136 -5.68 7.19 -2.09
C PHE A 136 -4.42 6.33 -2.19
N MET A 137 -3.45 6.76 -3.00
CA MET A 137 -2.23 5.99 -3.21
C MET A 137 -1.33 5.90 -1.97
N GLY A 138 -1.57 6.71 -0.92
CA GLY A 138 -0.94 6.47 0.39
C GLY A 138 -1.33 5.10 0.96
N PRO A 139 -2.58 4.94 1.44
CA PRO A 139 -3.05 3.65 1.94
C PRO A 139 -3.07 2.56 0.86
N GLY A 140 -3.28 2.90 -0.43
CA GLY A 140 -3.32 1.93 -1.53
C GLY A 140 -1.94 1.37 -1.94
N ALA A 141 -0.85 2.09 -1.72
CA ALA A 141 0.49 1.55 -1.99
C ALA A 141 0.87 0.40 -1.03
N GLU A 142 0.38 0.43 0.20
CA GLU A 142 0.67 -0.61 1.21
C GLU A 142 0.27 -2.03 0.75
N PRO A 143 -0.98 -2.31 0.34
CA PRO A 143 -1.37 -3.63 -0.16
C PRO A 143 -0.67 -4.01 -1.47
N ILE A 144 -0.36 -3.06 -2.36
CA ILE A 144 0.38 -3.33 -3.59
C ILE A 144 1.79 -3.86 -3.26
N ILE A 145 2.49 -3.21 -2.34
CA ILE A 145 3.81 -3.66 -1.88
C ILE A 145 3.72 -4.98 -1.13
N ALA A 146 2.67 -5.19 -0.34
CA ALA A 146 2.42 -6.45 0.34
C ALA A 146 2.24 -7.62 -0.65
N SER A 147 1.43 -7.41 -1.70
CA SER A 147 1.23 -8.36 -2.81
C SER A 147 2.54 -8.68 -3.52
N PHE A 148 3.38 -7.67 -3.78
CA PHE A 148 4.70 -7.87 -4.36
C PHE A 148 5.60 -8.76 -3.47
N PHE A 149 5.62 -8.53 -2.16
CA PHE A 149 6.36 -9.39 -1.24
C PHE A 149 5.81 -10.84 -1.20
N LEU A 150 4.49 -11.02 -1.15
CA LEU A 150 3.88 -12.36 -1.24
C LEU A 150 4.24 -13.06 -2.54
N PHE A 151 4.20 -12.35 -3.67
CA PHE A 151 4.60 -12.88 -4.97
C PHE A 151 6.06 -13.35 -4.95
N ARG A 152 6.98 -12.55 -4.40
CA ARG A 152 8.39 -12.94 -4.25
C ARG A 152 8.58 -14.14 -3.34
N ALA A 153 7.81 -14.24 -2.26
CA ALA A 153 7.85 -15.39 -1.36
C ALA A 153 7.32 -16.67 -2.02
N ILE A 154 6.28 -16.57 -2.85
CA ILE A 154 5.70 -17.70 -3.57
C ILE A 154 6.69 -18.23 -4.63
N PHE A 155 7.20 -17.35 -5.49
CA PHE A 155 8.01 -17.72 -6.65
C PHE A 155 9.52 -17.84 -6.37
N ASP A 156 9.92 -17.76 -5.10
CA ASP A 156 11.32 -17.86 -4.67
C ASP A 156 12.25 -16.85 -5.38
N LEU A 157 11.75 -15.63 -5.56
CA LEU A 157 12.49 -14.52 -6.20
C LEU A 157 13.35 -13.75 -5.17
N ALA A 158 13.78 -14.45 -4.12
CA ALA A 158 14.57 -13.88 -3.03
C ALA A 158 16.07 -14.07 -3.32
N PRO A 159 16.84 -12.99 -3.59
CA PRO A 159 18.26 -13.08 -3.92
C PRO A 159 19.12 -13.68 -2.79
N ARG A 160 18.72 -13.54 -1.52
CA ARG A 160 19.47 -14.06 -0.36
C ARG A 160 18.91 -15.35 0.25
N GLY A 161 18.16 -16.13 -0.54
CA GLY A 161 17.68 -17.45 -0.15
C GLY A 161 16.54 -17.44 0.89
N ASN A 162 16.45 -18.52 1.68
CA ASN A 162 15.27 -18.82 2.51
C ASN A 162 14.93 -17.70 3.52
N THR A 163 15.92 -17.05 4.13
CA THR A 163 15.67 -16.00 5.14
C THR A 163 14.93 -14.81 4.54
N GLU A 164 15.39 -14.31 3.38
CA GLU A 164 14.72 -13.21 2.71
C GLU A 164 13.33 -13.64 2.22
N ARG A 165 13.18 -14.88 1.77
CA ARG A 165 11.88 -15.45 1.41
C ARG A 165 10.88 -15.44 2.58
N TYR A 166 11.32 -15.76 3.79
CA TYR A 166 10.51 -15.64 5.01
C TYR A 166 10.13 -14.20 5.30
N LEU A 167 11.08 -13.26 5.23
CA LEU A 167 10.80 -11.85 5.45
C LEU A 167 9.75 -11.32 4.44
N ASN A 168 9.86 -11.70 3.18
CA ASN A 168 8.85 -11.38 2.17
C ASN A 168 7.45 -11.91 2.56
N ALA A 169 7.35 -13.15 3.06
CA ALA A 169 6.07 -13.68 3.53
C ALA A 169 5.55 -12.91 4.77
N ILE A 170 6.42 -12.59 5.73
CA ILE A 170 6.05 -11.85 6.95
C ILE A 170 5.57 -10.44 6.62
N PHE A 171 6.27 -9.70 5.76
CA PHE A 171 5.86 -8.35 5.36
C PHE A 171 4.60 -8.38 4.50
N GLY A 172 4.51 -9.33 3.58
CA GLY A 172 3.35 -9.52 2.73
C GLY A 172 2.07 -9.76 3.54
N PHE A 173 2.05 -10.75 4.42
CA PHE A 173 0.88 -10.97 5.28
C PHE A 173 0.72 -9.88 6.34
N GLY A 174 1.82 -9.38 6.90
CA GLY A 174 1.80 -8.39 7.98
C GLY A 174 1.15 -7.07 7.55
N PHE A 175 1.48 -6.56 6.37
CA PHE A 175 0.88 -5.34 5.84
C PHE A 175 -0.62 -5.51 5.56
N ILE A 176 -1.02 -6.62 4.92
CA ILE A 176 -2.44 -6.89 4.66
C ILE A 176 -3.22 -7.01 5.97
N LEU A 177 -2.73 -7.80 6.93
CA LEU A 177 -3.42 -8.00 8.21
C LEU A 177 -3.51 -6.70 8.99
N ARG A 178 -2.43 -5.93 9.07
CA ARG A 178 -2.44 -4.60 9.72
C ARG A 178 -3.45 -3.67 9.03
N GLY A 179 -3.39 -3.55 7.70
CA GLY A 179 -4.30 -2.70 6.94
C GLY A 179 -5.77 -3.09 7.13
N LEU A 180 -6.07 -4.40 7.20
CA LEU A 180 -7.42 -4.87 7.53
C LEU A 180 -7.83 -4.47 8.96
N ILE A 181 -6.96 -4.62 9.95
CA ILE A 181 -7.23 -4.20 11.34
C ILE A 181 -7.53 -2.70 11.39
N ASP A 182 -6.71 -1.87 10.73
CA ASP A 182 -6.88 -0.43 10.67
C ASP A 182 -8.21 -0.08 9.95
N ALA A 183 -8.51 -0.70 8.82
CA ALA A 183 -9.76 -0.49 8.08
C ALA A 183 -11.00 -0.86 8.91
N PHE A 184 -10.98 -2.00 9.61
CA PHE A 184 -12.06 -2.38 10.52
C PHE A 184 -12.15 -1.41 11.70
N GLY A 185 -11.01 -0.97 12.25
CA GLY A 185 -10.95 0.04 13.31
C GLY A 185 -11.60 1.36 12.89
N LEU A 186 -11.31 1.84 11.69
CA LEU A 186 -11.89 3.07 11.14
C LEU A 186 -13.41 2.99 10.95
N LEU A 187 -13.93 1.80 10.61
CA LEU A 187 -15.37 1.59 10.39
C LEU A 187 -16.15 1.31 11.68
N SER A 188 -15.51 0.77 12.72
CA SER A 188 -16.20 0.22 13.89
C SER A 188 -15.80 0.80 15.25
N ASN A 189 -14.71 1.59 15.33
CA ASN A 189 -14.25 2.18 16.58
C ASN A 189 -14.08 3.71 16.46
N ASP A 190 -14.98 4.44 17.12
CA ASP A 190 -14.97 5.90 17.18
C ASP A 190 -13.68 6.48 17.78
N VAL A 191 -13.08 5.82 18.77
CA VAL A 191 -11.82 6.27 19.38
C VAL A 191 -10.68 6.17 18.37
N HIS A 192 -10.62 5.06 17.63
CA HIS A 192 -9.62 4.91 16.58
C HIS A 192 -9.82 5.94 15.45
N ARG A 193 -11.08 6.22 15.08
CA ARG A 193 -11.44 7.25 14.12
C ARG A 193 -11.04 8.66 14.60
N MET A 194 -11.22 8.98 15.89
CA MET A 194 -10.75 10.23 16.47
C MET A 194 -9.22 10.34 16.46
N ILE A 195 -8.51 9.25 16.77
CA ILE A 195 -7.04 9.20 16.68
C ILE A 195 -6.59 9.48 15.25
N TYR A 196 -7.21 8.83 14.25
CA TYR A 196 -6.95 9.09 12.83
C TYR A 196 -7.12 10.57 12.46
N TYR A 197 -8.18 11.23 12.94
CA TYR A 197 -8.38 12.67 12.74
C TYR A 197 -7.32 13.54 13.43
N SER A 198 -6.73 13.06 14.52
CA SER A 198 -5.67 13.78 15.23
C SER A 198 -4.27 13.66 14.60
N GLN A 199 -4.05 12.73 13.66
CA GLN A 199 -2.70 12.28 13.27
C GLN A 199 -1.91 13.21 12.32
N LYS A 200 -2.40 14.41 11.94
CA LYS A 200 -1.66 15.36 11.08
C LYS A 200 -1.85 16.83 11.52
N GLY A 201 -1.37 17.18 12.73
CA GLY A 201 -0.98 18.55 13.10
C GLY A 201 -1.98 19.68 12.82
N GLN A 202 -3.25 19.54 13.24
CA GLN A 202 -4.30 20.58 13.16
C GLN A 202 -4.79 21.02 11.76
N HIS A 203 -4.39 20.37 10.66
CA HIS A 203 -5.01 20.60 9.33
C HIS A 203 -6.15 19.62 8.97
N GLY A 204 -6.56 18.77 9.93
CA GLY A 204 -7.96 18.36 10.10
C GLY A 204 -8.51 17.22 9.24
N PHE A 205 -7.80 16.68 8.24
CA PHE A 205 -8.37 15.61 7.40
C PHE A 205 -7.36 14.51 7.05
N GLY A 206 -7.74 13.27 7.33
CA GLY A 206 -7.04 12.08 6.85
C GLY A 206 -7.30 11.86 5.35
N ASP A 207 -6.50 11.00 4.74
CA ASP A 207 -6.51 10.80 3.29
C ASP A 207 -7.89 10.28 2.79
N PHE A 208 -8.58 9.45 3.58
CA PHE A 208 -9.94 8.99 3.26
C PHE A 208 -10.99 10.09 3.38
N ASP A 209 -10.89 11.01 4.35
CA ASP A 209 -11.83 12.13 4.47
C ASP A 209 -11.67 13.09 3.30
N LYS A 210 -10.43 13.38 2.89
CA LYS A 210 -10.16 14.23 1.73
C LYS A 210 -10.81 13.68 0.47
N ILE A 211 -10.72 12.36 0.25
CA ILE A 211 -11.35 11.69 -0.89
C ILE A 211 -12.87 11.72 -0.77
N SER A 212 -13.41 11.38 0.40
CA SER A 212 -14.84 11.40 0.69
C SER A 212 -15.45 12.77 0.40
N MET A 213 -14.79 13.84 0.84
CA MET A 213 -15.25 15.22 0.60
C MET A 213 -15.15 15.65 -0.86
N ARG A 214 -14.08 15.29 -1.57
CA ARG A 214 -13.90 15.70 -2.98
C ARG A 214 -14.82 14.97 -3.94
N LEU A 215 -15.08 13.68 -3.69
CA LEU A 215 -15.87 12.84 -4.58
C LEU A 215 -17.32 12.70 -4.14
N ASP A 216 -17.72 13.36 -3.05
CA ASP A 216 -19.04 13.25 -2.43
C ASP A 216 -19.44 11.79 -2.15
N PHE A 217 -18.46 11.01 -1.68
CA PHE A 217 -18.64 9.61 -1.28
C PHE A 217 -18.73 9.51 0.23
N ASP A 218 -19.51 8.54 0.73
CA ASP A 218 -19.47 8.21 2.14
C ASP A 218 -18.08 7.68 2.54
N PHE A 219 -17.58 8.11 3.71
CA PHE A 219 -16.29 7.69 4.25
C PHE A 219 -16.14 6.16 4.27
N GLY A 220 -17.20 5.45 4.68
CA GLY A 220 -17.22 3.99 4.72
C GLY A 220 -17.08 3.35 3.34
N SER A 221 -17.55 4.02 2.28
CA SER A 221 -17.37 3.55 0.90
C SER A 221 -15.91 3.65 0.44
N VAL A 222 -15.22 4.74 0.80
CA VAL A 222 -13.79 4.93 0.49
C VAL A 222 -12.94 3.88 1.21
N VAL A 223 -13.18 3.68 2.51
CA VAL A 223 -12.51 2.63 3.30
C VAL A 223 -12.88 1.23 2.78
N GLY A 224 -14.13 1.01 2.38
CA GLY A 224 -14.58 -0.25 1.78
C GLY A 224 -13.85 -0.58 0.48
N PHE A 225 -13.57 0.43 -0.36
CA PHE A 225 -12.74 0.25 -1.55
C PHE A 225 -11.29 -0.15 -1.21
N TRP A 226 -10.72 0.44 -0.16
CA TRP A 226 -9.40 0.03 0.34
C TRP A 226 -9.40 -1.41 0.90
N ILE A 227 -10.45 -1.84 1.60
CA ILE A 227 -10.62 -3.24 2.02
C ILE A 227 -10.67 -4.17 0.81
N PHE A 228 -11.42 -3.79 -0.23
CA PHE A 228 -11.45 -4.56 -1.48
C PHE A 228 -10.05 -4.69 -2.09
N GLU A 229 -9.27 -3.61 -2.14
CA GLU A 229 -7.89 -3.63 -2.62
C GLU A 229 -6.99 -4.54 -1.77
N LEU A 230 -7.06 -4.46 -0.44
CA LEU A 230 -6.34 -5.35 0.48
C LEU A 230 -6.61 -6.83 0.16
N LEU A 231 -7.88 -7.19 -0.04
CA LEU A 231 -8.28 -8.56 -0.37
C LEU A 231 -7.85 -8.96 -1.79
N ALA A 232 -7.92 -8.05 -2.77
CA ALA A 232 -7.43 -8.29 -4.12
C ALA A 232 -5.90 -8.54 -4.11
N CYS A 233 -5.15 -7.70 -3.43
CA CYS A 233 -3.69 -7.83 -3.28
C CYS A 233 -3.27 -9.08 -2.49
N LEU A 234 -4.10 -9.54 -1.55
CA LEU A 234 -3.88 -10.83 -0.89
C LEU A 234 -4.13 -11.99 -1.84
N THR A 235 -5.18 -11.95 -2.65
CA THR A 235 -5.63 -13.09 -3.46
C THR A 235 -4.83 -13.28 -4.75
N ILE A 236 -4.46 -12.19 -5.43
CA ILE A 236 -3.76 -12.22 -6.72
C ILE A 236 -2.51 -13.10 -6.70
N PRO A 237 -1.55 -12.96 -5.76
CA PRO A 237 -0.35 -13.80 -5.73
C PRO A 237 -0.66 -15.31 -5.65
N PHE A 238 -1.72 -15.71 -4.95
CA PHE A 238 -2.13 -17.11 -4.84
C PHE A 238 -2.85 -17.60 -6.09
N LEU A 239 -3.60 -16.74 -6.79
CA LEU A 239 -4.14 -17.06 -8.11
C LEU A 239 -2.99 -17.31 -9.10
N PHE A 240 -1.96 -16.47 -9.10
CA PHE A 240 -0.74 -16.72 -9.88
C PHE A 240 -0.07 -18.03 -9.48
N MET A 241 0.05 -18.33 -8.18
CA MET A 241 0.58 -19.62 -7.70
C MET A 241 -0.21 -20.81 -8.28
N HIS A 242 -1.54 -20.70 -8.35
CA HIS A 242 -2.40 -21.75 -8.88
C HIS A 242 -2.17 -21.96 -10.39
N PHE A 243 -2.15 -20.89 -11.17
CA PHE A 243 -1.98 -20.97 -12.64
C PHE A 243 -0.55 -21.32 -13.05
N TYR A 244 0.46 -20.88 -12.30
CA TYR A 244 1.88 -21.07 -12.63
C TYR A 244 2.57 -22.10 -11.74
N ARG A 245 1.80 -23.07 -11.22
CA ARG A 245 2.30 -24.10 -10.29
C ARG A 245 3.51 -24.88 -10.83
N SER A 246 3.60 -25.07 -12.15
CA SER A 246 4.72 -25.74 -12.82
C SER A 246 6.07 -25.03 -12.65
N TYR A 247 6.07 -23.74 -12.28
CA TYR A 247 7.28 -22.95 -12.07
C TYR A 247 7.73 -22.90 -10.61
N LEU A 248 6.96 -23.48 -9.69
CA LEU A 248 7.32 -23.53 -8.28
C LEU A 248 8.37 -24.62 -8.06
N ARG A 249 9.51 -24.22 -7.49
CA ARG A 249 10.54 -25.16 -7.02
C ARG A 249 10.14 -25.64 -5.62
N ASP A 250 9.84 -26.93 -5.47
CA ASP A 250 9.63 -27.58 -4.17
C ASP A 250 10.98 -27.84 -3.45
#